data_AF-A0A1N6UNV8-F1
#
_entry.id   AF-A0A1N6UNV8-F1
#
_cell.length_a   1.000
_cell.length_b   1.000
_cell.length_c   1.000
_cell.angle_alpha   90.00
_cell.angle_beta   90.00
_cell.angle_gamma   90.00
#
_symmetry.space_group_name_H-M   'P 1'
#
loop_
_entity.id
_entity.type
_entity.pdbx_description
1 polymer ?
#
loop_
_entity_poly.entity_id
_entity_poly.type
_entity_poly.pdbx_seq_one_letter_code
_entity_poly.pdbx_strand_id
1 'polypeptide(L)' 'MPYKDIPEDNMIICPHCGQEVPHKNRCPNCGQYLPRREKKKWKIPKMTPTEIFLAILGSIMLMVGLVAF' A
#
# COMPACT_ATOMS: atom_id res chain seq x y z
N MET A 1 6.65 33.68 -10.25
CA MET A 1 5.95 33.04 -9.11
C MET A 1 6.09 31.53 -9.32
N PRO A 2 6.81 30.77 -8.47
CA PRO A 2 7.04 29.36 -8.75
C PRO A 2 5.76 28.60 -8.43
N TYR A 3 5.10 28.09 -9.47
CA TYR A 3 3.97 27.17 -9.34
C TYR A 3 4.53 25.86 -8.79
N LYS A 4 4.35 25.67 -7.47
CA LYS A 4 4.78 24.49 -6.73
C LYS A 4 3.93 23.33 -7.23
N ASP A 5 4.56 22.33 -7.85
CA ASP A 5 3.94 21.09 -8.32
C ASP A 5 3.31 20.36 -7.13
N ILE A 6 2.06 20.68 -6.82
CA ILE A 6 1.24 19.93 -5.88
C ILE A 6 0.73 18.76 -6.70
N PRO A 7 1.17 17.51 -6.45
CA PRO A 7 0.70 16.36 -7.21
C PRO A 7 -0.84 16.32 -7.13
N GLU A 8 -1.50 16.53 -8.27
CA GLU A 8 -2.96 16.67 -8.40
C GLU A 8 -3.72 15.41 -7.90
N ASP A 9 -3.00 14.30 -7.70
CA ASP A 9 -3.49 12.99 -7.25
C ASP A 9 -3.80 12.89 -5.74
N ASN A 10 -3.68 13.98 -4.98
CA ASN A 10 -3.94 14.00 -3.53
C ASN A 10 -5.04 14.98 -3.12
N MET A 11 -6.06 15.18 -3.96
CA MET A 11 -7.30 15.85 -3.53
C MET A 11 -8.27 14.83 -2.91
N ILE A 12 -8.88 15.20 -1.79
CA ILE A 12 -9.92 14.41 -1.12
C ILE A 12 -11.12 15.29 -0.82
N ILE A 13 -12.31 14.70 -0.82
CA ILE A 13 -13.52 15.39 -0.39
C ILE A 13 -13.54 15.38 1.13
N CYS A 14 -13.64 16.55 1.74
CA CYS A 14 -13.78 16.66 3.18
C CYS A 14 -15.14 16.08 3.61
N PRO A 15 -15.19 15.06 4.50
CA PRO A 15 -16.43 14.42 4.91
C PRO A 15 -17.34 15.33 5.76
N HIS A 16 -16.85 16.49 6.19
CA HIS A 16 -17.62 17.40 7.02
C HIS A 16 -18.21 18.59 6.27
N CYS A 17 -17.48 19.17 5.30
CA CYS A 17 -17.97 20.33 4.53
C CYS A 17 -18.30 19.99 3.07
N GLY A 18 -17.93 18.81 2.58
CA GLY A 18 -18.23 18.36 1.22
C GLY A 18 -17.37 19.00 0.12
N GLN A 19 -16.34 19.77 0.48
CA GLN A 19 -15.45 20.39 -0.51
C GLN A 19 -14.22 19.55 -0.80
N GLU A 20 -13.75 19.66 -2.03
CA GLU A 20 -12.48 19.12 -2.48
C GLU A 20 -11.32 19.94 -1.92
N VAL A 21 -10.48 19.27 -1.14
CA VAL A 21 -9.33 19.88 -0.46
C VAL A 21 -8.11 18.99 -0.62
N PRO A 22 -6.89 19.56 -0.62
CA PRO A 22 -5.68 18.76 -0.63
C PRO A 22 -5.61 17.88 0.63
N HIS A 23 -5.05 16.69 0.51
CA HIS A 23 -4.88 15.71 1.59
C HIS A 23 -3.90 16.24 2.65
N LYS A 24 -4.40 17.08 3.54
CA LYS A 24 -3.71 17.68 4.69
C LYS A 24 -4.34 17.15 5.97
N ASN A 25 -3.70 17.37 7.12
CA ASN A 25 -4.27 16.97 8.42
C ASN A 25 -5.54 17.74 8.78
N ARG A 26 -5.72 18.96 8.24
CA ARG A 26 -6.82 19.86 8.58
C ARG A 26 -7.39 20.48 7.31
N CYS A 27 -8.72 20.49 7.21
CA CYS A 27 -9.44 21.10 6.10
C CYS A 27 -9.26 22.64 6.17
N PRO A 28 -8.81 23.30 5.08
CA PRO A 28 -8.63 24.76 5.06
C PRO A 28 -9.95 25.53 5.04
N ASN A 29 -11.08 24.89 4.72
CA ASN A 29 -12.37 25.56 4.65
C ASN A 29 -13.16 25.48 5.97
N CYS A 30 -13.36 24.27 6.51
CA CYS A 30 -14.10 24.09 7.76
C CYS A 30 -13.22 24.01 9.01
N GLY A 31 -11.91 23.82 8.86
CA GLY A 31 -11.00 23.70 10.00
C GLY A 31 -11.10 22.37 10.76
N GLN A 32 -11.82 21.37 10.27
CA GLN A 32 -11.86 20.03 10.90
C GLN A 32 -10.71 19.15 10.43
N TYR A 33 -10.38 18.15 11.25
CA TYR A 33 -9.31 17.20 10.94
C TYR A 33 -9.77 16.20 9.88
N LEU A 34 -8.92 15.98 8.87
CA LEU A 34 -9.18 15.04 7.80
C LEU A 34 -8.61 13.66 8.18
N PRO A 35 -9.24 12.55 7.75
CA PRO A 35 -8.71 11.22 8.01
C PRO A 35 -7.34 11.05 7.36
N ARG A 36 -6.34 10.70 8.17
CA ARG A 36 -5.00 10.37 7.70
C ARG A 36 -5.10 9.10 6.85
N ARG A 37 -4.49 9.08 5.65
CA ARG A 37 -4.34 7.85 4.87
C ARG A 37 -3.56 6.86 5.72
N GLU A 38 -4.25 5.89 6.30
CA GLU A 38 -3.61 4.74 6.91
C GLU A 38 -2.92 3.98 5.78
N LYS A 39 -1.58 3.99 5.79
CA LYS A 39 -0.81 3.13 4.89
C LYS A 39 -1.25 1.71 5.22
N LYS A 40 -1.98 1.06 4.31
CA LYS A 40 -2.44 -0.32 4.49
C LYS A 40 -1.21 -1.16 4.86
N LYS A 41 -1.10 -1.58 6.12
CA LYS A 41 -0.08 -2.53 6.56
C LYS A 41 -0.34 -3.80 5.77
N TRP A 42 0.46 -4.03 4.74
CA TRP A 42 0.39 -5.26 3.97
C TRP A 42 0.68 -6.41 4.95
N LYS A 43 -0.35 -7.19 5.27
CA LYS A 43 -0.23 -8.37 6.13
C LYS A 43 0.55 -9.40 5.33
N ILE A 44 1.87 -9.40 5.47
CA ILE A 44 2.70 -10.50 4.99
C ILE A 44 2.20 -11.75 5.74
N PRO A 45 1.69 -12.76 5.04
CA PRO A 45 1.28 -14.00 5.69
C PRO A 45 2.47 -14.59 6.44
N LYS A 46 2.22 -15.16 7.62
CA LYS A 46 3.25 -15.79 8.46
C LYS A 46 3.68 -17.11 7.79
N MET A 47 4.51 -17.03 6.76
CA MET A 47 5.12 -18.23 6.20
C MET A 47 6.13 -18.76 7.20
N THR A 48 5.84 -19.94 7.73
CA THR A 48 6.77 -20.62 8.63
C THR A 48 8.05 -20.98 7.87
N PRO A 49 9.23 -20.94 8.52
CA PRO A 49 10.49 -21.31 7.85
C PRO A 49 10.44 -22.70 7.23
N THR A 50 9.66 -23.60 7.83
CA THR A 50 9.41 -24.97 7.40
C THR A 50 8.63 -25.06 6.09
N GLU A 51 7.59 -24.25 5.88
CA GLU A 51 6.84 -24.24 4.61
C GLU A 51 7.70 -23.72 3.46
N ILE A 52 8.51 -22.69 3.71
CA ILE A 52 9.43 -22.15 2.71
C ILE A 52 10.46 -23.22 2.31
N PHE A 53 11.03 -23.92 3.29
CA PHE A 53 12.01 -24.97 3.04
C PHE A 53 11.41 -26.15 2.25
N LEU A 54 10.21 -26.60 2.60
CA LEU A 54 9.50 -27.67 1.88
C LEU A 54 9.17 -27.27 0.44
N ALA A 55 8.75 -26.01 0.22
CA ALA A 55 8.47 -25.50 -1.12
C ALA A 55 9.74 -25.47 -2.00
N ILE A 56 10.86 -25.02 -1.44
CA ILE A 56 12.15 -24.98 -2.15
C ILE A 56 12.62 -26.40 -2.48
N LEU A 57 12.63 -27.31 -1.50
CA LEU A 57 13.05 -28.70 -1.72
C LEU A 57 12.15 -29.41 -2.75
N GLY A 58 10.84 -29.24 -2.66
CA GLY A 58 9.89 -29.79 -3.62
C GLY A 58 10.12 -29.26 -5.03
N SER A 59 10.37 -27.95 -5.17
CA SER A 59 10.68 -27.32 -6.46
C SER A 59 11.99 -27.85 -7.06
N ILE A 60 13.04 -28.05 -6.25
CA ILE A 60 14.32 -28.60 -6.71
C ILE A 60 14.15 -30.04 -7.18
N MET A 61 13.46 -30.88 -6.41
CA MET A 61 13.21 -32.28 -6.78
C MET A 61 12.42 -32.38 -8.08
N LEU A 62 11.42 -31.51 -8.28
CA LEU A 62 10.65 -31.43 -9.51
C LEU A 62 11.53 -31.00 -10.69
N MET A 63 12.37 -29.98 -10.51
CA MET A 63 13.23 -29.48 -11.59
C MET A 63 14.28 -30.50 -11.99
N VAL A 64 14.92 -31.17 -11.03
CA VAL A 64 15.91 -32.22 -11.29
C VAL A 64 15.27 -33.43 -11.96
N GLY A 65 14.07 -33.84 -11.53
CA GLY A 65 13.31 -34.90 -12.17
C GLY A 65 12.94 -34.59 -13.63
N LEU A 66 12.64 -33.32 -13.94
CA LEU A 66 12.35 -32.85 -15.29
C LEU A 66 13.59 -32.77 -16.20
N VAL A 67 14.77 -32.54 -15.62
CA VAL A 67 16.05 -32.47 -16.37
C VAL A 67 16.63 -33.86 -16.63
N ALA A 68 16.35 -34.82 -15.74
CA ALA A 68 16.87 -36.18 -15.83
C ALA A 68 16.01 -37.14 -16.68
N PHE A 69 14.87 -36.68 -17.19
CA PHE A 69 13.93 -37.44 -18.03
C PHE A 69 13.92 -36.88 -19.45
#